data_AF-A0A2T0UPT2-F1
#
_entry.id   AF-A0A2T0UPT2-F1
#
_cell.length_a   1.000
_cell.length_b   1.000
_cell.length_c   1.000
_cell.angle_alpha   90.00
_cell.angle_beta   90.00
_cell.angle_gamma   90.00
#
_symmetry.space_group_name_H-M   'P 1'
#
loop_
_entity.id
_entity.type
_entity.pdbx_description
1 polymer ?
#
loop_
_entity_poly.entity_id
_entity_poly.type
_entity_poly.pdbx_seq_one_letter_code
_entity_poly.pdbx_strand_id
1 'polypeptide(L)'
;MLKLADHWVWDSWYATDDEGRHHMFFLRASRALQEEGRRHQRASIGHAVSPDLADWRLLPDALVAADAPAWDDQATWTGSVVRGDDGAWRLFYTGVSRAEDGKVQRIGAAVSEDLVTWRRLPGPLVEADPAHYERYGPDSGWFDEACRDPWVFRDPAGDGWHMLFTARAAGPEPARERGVVGHARSADLERWEVLPPLSRPDALGFGQIEVTQLHCVDGQWLLLFCCGGAEASDARRALGETGDNYVVPVEDLLGGFDIAKARPFEHESLYAARLHDVDGVPHLIGFRNIEDGGFVGEIADPVPVRWDGTRLVRR
;
A
#
# COMPACT_ATOMS: atom_id res chain seq x y z
N MET A 1 9.70 -10.74 -14.35
CA MET A 1 8.45 -11.12 -13.64
C MET A 1 8.83 -11.96 -12.44
N LEU A 2 8.22 -11.78 -11.26
CA LEU A 2 8.43 -12.68 -10.13
C LEU A 2 7.26 -13.66 -9.99
N LYS A 3 7.56 -14.95 -10.13
CA LYS A 3 6.62 -16.06 -9.92
C LYS A 3 7.24 -17.10 -8.99
N LEU A 4 6.47 -17.49 -7.98
CA LEU A 4 6.84 -18.57 -7.06
C LEU A 4 6.00 -19.81 -7.34
N ALA A 5 6.67 -20.97 -7.36
CA ALA A 5 5.98 -22.24 -7.64
C ALA A 5 5.02 -22.65 -6.52
N ASP A 6 5.37 -22.31 -5.28
CA ASP A 6 4.71 -22.77 -4.06
C ASP A 6 3.93 -21.65 -3.32
N HIS A 7 4.03 -20.40 -3.78
CA HIS A 7 3.39 -19.23 -3.17
C HIS A 7 2.63 -18.40 -4.20
N TRP A 8 1.52 -17.82 -3.78
CA TRP A 8 1.02 -16.60 -4.39
C TRP A 8 1.85 -15.43 -3.88
N VAL A 9 2.12 -14.46 -4.75
CA VAL A 9 2.73 -13.17 -4.41
C VAL A 9 1.83 -12.04 -4.92
N TRP A 10 1.68 -10.95 -4.16
CA TRP A 10 0.77 -9.87 -4.56
C TRP A 10 1.33 -8.47 -4.26
N ASP A 11 0.73 -7.68 -3.39
CA ASP A 11 1.15 -6.30 -3.11
C ASP A 11 2.66 -6.23 -2.89
N SER A 12 3.31 -5.27 -3.54
CA SER A 12 4.76 -5.13 -3.55
C SER A 12 5.19 -3.67 -3.36
N TRP A 13 6.33 -3.47 -2.73
CA TRP A 13 6.95 -2.15 -2.53
C TRP A 13 8.48 -2.26 -2.59
N TYR A 14 9.12 -1.12 -2.84
CA TYR A 14 10.49 -1.10 -3.36
C TYR A 14 11.41 -0.20 -2.54
N ALA A 15 12.70 -0.53 -2.54
CA ALA A 15 13.79 0.31 -2.06
C ALA A 15 15.03 0.07 -2.95
N THR A 16 15.94 1.03 -2.99
CA THR A 16 17.23 0.88 -3.68
C THR A 16 18.35 1.00 -2.64
N ASP A 17 19.27 0.03 -2.61
CA ASP A 17 20.39 0.05 -1.68
C ASP A 17 21.55 0.94 -2.16
N ASP A 18 22.58 1.09 -1.32
CA ASP A 18 23.75 1.92 -1.62
C ASP A 18 24.59 1.39 -2.80
N GLU A 19 24.38 0.13 -3.23
CA GLU A 19 25.01 -0.50 -4.40
C GLU A 19 24.17 -0.35 -5.68
N GLY A 20 22.98 0.28 -5.59
CA GLY A 20 22.06 0.46 -6.71
C GLY A 20 21.18 -0.76 -6.99
N ARG A 21 21.16 -1.78 -6.14
CA ARG A 21 20.26 -2.94 -6.31
C ARG A 21 18.85 -2.58 -5.86
N HIS A 22 17.88 -3.08 -6.60
CA HIS A 22 16.47 -2.90 -6.26
C HIS A 22 16.00 -4.02 -5.34
N HIS A 23 15.53 -3.65 -4.16
CA HIS A 23 14.86 -4.53 -3.22
C HIS A 23 13.36 -4.46 -3.48
N MET A 24 12.72 -5.62 -3.60
CA MET A 24 11.27 -5.75 -3.61
C MET A 24 10.83 -6.55 -2.39
N PHE A 25 10.00 -5.92 -1.59
CA PHE A 25 9.24 -6.55 -0.52
C PHE A 25 7.84 -6.84 -1.05
N PHE A 26 7.29 -7.99 -0.73
CA PHE A 26 6.00 -8.39 -1.28
C PHE A 26 5.24 -9.30 -0.33
N LEU A 27 3.91 -9.24 -0.39
CA LEU A 27 3.09 -10.18 0.34
C LEU A 27 3.10 -11.55 -0.32
N ARG A 28 3.21 -12.60 0.49
CA ARG A 28 3.20 -13.99 0.05
C ARG A 28 2.37 -14.89 0.96
N ALA A 29 1.80 -15.95 0.39
CA ALA A 29 1.17 -17.05 1.12
C ALA A 29 1.22 -18.33 0.30
N SER A 30 1.28 -19.47 0.98
CA SER A 30 1.45 -20.76 0.32
C SER A 30 0.24 -21.14 -0.54
N ARG A 31 0.49 -21.63 -1.75
CA ARG A 31 -0.52 -22.25 -2.62
C ARG A 31 -1.09 -23.54 -2.03
N ALA A 32 -0.43 -24.13 -1.02
CA ALA A 32 -0.96 -25.27 -0.27
C ALA A 32 -2.23 -24.95 0.54
N LEU A 33 -2.63 -23.68 0.65
CA LEU A 33 -3.94 -23.28 1.18
C LEU A 33 -5.10 -23.70 0.26
N GLN A 34 -4.82 -24.02 -1.01
CA GLN A 34 -5.75 -24.47 -2.06
C GLN A 34 -6.83 -23.46 -2.47
N GLU A 35 -7.16 -22.51 -1.60
CA GLU A 35 -8.13 -21.44 -1.84
C GLU A 35 -7.45 -20.09 -1.66
N GLU A 36 -7.37 -19.32 -2.74
CA GLU A 36 -6.62 -18.05 -2.80
C GLU A 36 -7.15 -16.99 -1.84
N GLY A 37 -8.46 -16.95 -1.57
CA GLY A 37 -9.06 -15.99 -0.64
C GLY A 37 -8.53 -16.12 0.80
N ARG A 38 -8.03 -17.30 1.18
CA ARG A 38 -7.43 -17.57 2.49
C ARG A 38 -6.04 -16.93 2.66
N ARG A 39 -5.42 -16.44 1.57
CA ARG A 39 -4.05 -15.89 1.58
C ARG A 39 -3.90 -14.68 2.50
N HIS A 40 -4.91 -13.81 2.57
CA HIS A 40 -4.84 -12.55 3.30
C HIS A 40 -4.54 -12.79 4.78
N GLN A 41 -5.26 -13.72 5.41
CA GLN A 41 -5.07 -14.07 6.82
C GLN A 41 -3.83 -14.95 7.09
N ARG A 42 -3.01 -15.24 6.08
CA ARG A 42 -1.80 -16.08 6.15
C ARG A 42 -0.59 -15.42 5.48
N ALA A 43 -0.70 -14.11 5.25
CA ALA A 43 0.33 -13.35 4.58
C ALA A 43 1.56 -13.14 5.46
N SER A 44 2.73 -13.28 4.84
CA SER A 44 4.01 -12.78 5.33
C SER A 44 4.66 -11.86 4.29
N ILE A 45 5.69 -11.13 4.70
CA ILE A 45 6.46 -10.24 3.83
C ILE A 45 7.69 -10.99 3.33
N GLY A 46 7.66 -11.38 2.05
CA GLY A 46 8.80 -11.91 1.32
C GLY A 46 9.74 -10.80 0.83
N HIS A 47 10.92 -11.20 0.37
CA HIS A 47 11.97 -10.29 -0.08
C HIS A 47 12.70 -10.86 -1.31
N ALA A 48 12.91 -10.03 -2.31
CA ALA A 48 13.75 -10.32 -3.47
C ALA A 48 14.62 -9.10 -3.81
N VAL A 49 15.73 -9.35 -4.51
CA VAL A 49 16.57 -8.30 -5.08
C VAL A 49 16.74 -8.51 -6.58
N SER A 50 16.88 -7.41 -7.30
CA SER A 50 17.09 -7.40 -8.75
C SER A 50 18.02 -6.25 -9.16
N PRO A 51 18.88 -6.44 -10.17
CA PRO A 51 19.65 -5.34 -10.75
C PRO A 51 18.80 -4.48 -11.72
N ASP A 52 17.66 -4.97 -12.22
CA ASP A 52 16.95 -4.39 -13.37
C ASP A 52 15.42 -4.51 -13.31
N LEU A 53 14.88 -4.98 -12.18
CA LEU A 53 13.46 -5.31 -11.94
C LEU A 53 12.90 -6.47 -12.78
N ALA A 54 13.71 -7.12 -13.60
CA ALA A 54 13.31 -8.28 -14.40
C ALA A 54 13.83 -9.57 -13.80
N ASP A 55 15.12 -9.60 -13.46
CA ASP A 55 15.82 -10.75 -12.91
C ASP A 55 15.83 -10.71 -11.37
N TRP A 56 14.91 -11.46 -10.76
CA TRP A 56 14.72 -11.48 -9.32
C TRP A 56 15.44 -12.65 -8.64
N ARG A 57 16.24 -12.34 -7.61
CA ARG A 57 16.79 -13.33 -6.67
C ARG A 57 16.06 -13.22 -5.33
N LEU A 58 15.44 -14.31 -4.90
CA LEU A 58 14.84 -14.40 -3.57
C LEU A 58 15.89 -14.29 -2.47
N LEU A 59 15.50 -13.61 -1.39
CA LEU A 59 16.21 -13.51 -0.12
C LEU A 59 15.35 -14.12 1.00
N PRO A 60 15.88 -14.25 2.23
CA PRO A 60 15.06 -14.64 3.38
C PRO A 60 13.84 -13.73 3.54
N ASP A 61 12.75 -14.27 4.09
CA ASP A 61 11.56 -13.47 4.37
C ASP A 61 11.91 -12.29 5.29
N ALA A 62 11.40 -11.11 4.94
CA ALA A 62 11.69 -9.89 5.69
C ALA A 62 10.94 -9.87 7.02
N LEU A 63 9.68 -10.30 7.03
CA LEU A 63 8.86 -10.28 8.24
C LEU A 63 7.70 -11.29 8.17
N VAL A 64 7.46 -12.00 9.27
CA VAL A 64 6.32 -12.91 9.47
C VAL A 64 5.45 -12.43 10.62
N ALA A 65 4.25 -12.99 10.82
CA ALA A 65 3.44 -12.67 12.00
C ALA A 65 4.20 -12.90 13.32
N ALA A 66 3.89 -12.12 14.35
CA ALA A 66 4.46 -12.35 15.69
C ALA A 66 3.93 -13.64 16.31
N ASP A 67 4.63 -14.12 17.34
CA ASP A 67 4.07 -15.10 18.25
C ASP A 67 2.88 -14.51 19.00
N ALA A 68 1.81 -15.31 19.13
CA ALA A 68 0.64 -14.91 19.89
C ALA A 68 0.93 -14.94 21.41
N PRO A 69 0.37 -14.00 22.19
CA PRO A 69 -0.51 -12.91 21.75
C PRO A 69 0.28 -11.67 21.29
N ALA A 70 -0.07 -11.13 20.13
CA ALA A 70 0.41 -9.82 19.67
C ALA A 70 -0.63 -9.13 18.77
N TRP A 71 -0.51 -7.82 18.59
CA TRP A 71 -1.41 -7.03 17.73
C TRP A 71 -1.28 -7.40 16.24
N ASP A 72 -0.21 -8.10 15.86
CA ASP A 72 0.12 -8.57 14.51
C ASP A 72 0.48 -10.07 14.48
N ASP A 73 -0.18 -10.88 15.31
CA ASP A 73 0.02 -12.34 15.43
C ASP A 73 -0.77 -13.20 14.42
N GLN A 74 -1.56 -12.57 13.55
CA GLN A 74 -2.30 -13.28 12.49
C GLN A 74 -1.61 -13.19 11.13
N ALA A 75 -1.32 -11.98 10.65
CA ALA A 75 -0.69 -11.74 9.36
C ALA A 75 -0.01 -10.36 9.32
N THR A 76 0.98 -10.23 8.44
CA THR A 76 1.64 -8.95 8.11
C THR A 76 1.32 -8.60 6.66
N TRP A 77 0.82 -7.39 6.43
CA TRP A 77 0.35 -6.88 5.14
C TRP A 77 1.19 -5.69 4.66
N THR A 78 0.71 -5.05 3.59
CA THR A 78 1.39 -4.06 2.76
C THR A 78 1.99 -2.92 3.57
N GLY A 79 3.06 -2.36 3.02
CA GLY A 79 3.92 -1.43 3.70
C GLY A 79 4.73 -0.51 2.79
N SER A 80 5.77 0.11 3.36
CA SER A 80 6.80 0.87 2.67
C SER A 80 8.14 0.78 3.41
N VAL A 81 9.22 1.06 2.71
CA VAL A 81 10.58 1.05 3.27
C VAL A 81 11.23 2.41 3.06
N VAL A 82 11.77 2.99 4.14
CA VAL A 82 12.50 4.27 4.10
C VAL A 82 13.78 4.18 4.91
N ARG A 83 14.78 5.00 4.57
CA ARG A 83 16.00 5.16 5.37
C ARG A 83 15.90 6.39 6.25
N GLY A 84 16.02 6.21 7.55
CA GLY A 84 15.99 7.30 8.53
C GLY A 84 17.27 8.14 8.53
N ASP A 85 17.24 9.23 9.28
CA ASP A 85 18.37 10.18 9.40
C ASP A 85 19.58 9.58 10.15
N ASP A 86 19.36 8.54 10.93
CA ASP A 86 20.40 7.73 11.58
C ASP A 86 21.04 6.69 10.63
N GLY A 87 20.60 6.64 9.38
CA GLY A 87 21.08 5.71 8.36
C GLY A 87 20.44 4.32 8.39
N ALA A 88 19.58 4.00 9.37
CA ALA A 88 18.90 2.71 9.47
C ALA A 88 17.61 2.67 8.64
N TRP A 89 17.31 1.52 8.06
CA TRP A 89 16.11 1.28 7.28
C TRP A 89 14.93 0.95 8.19
N ARG A 90 13.75 1.50 7.88
CA ARG A 90 12.47 1.15 8.50
C ARG A 90 11.60 0.48 7.46
N LEU A 91 11.09 -0.70 7.79
CA LEU A 91 9.98 -1.32 7.12
C LEU A 91 8.73 -1.00 7.93
N PHE A 92 7.89 -0.10 7.42
CA PHE A 92 6.54 0.09 7.94
C PHE A 92 5.63 -0.95 7.31
N TYR A 93 4.77 -1.57 8.11
CA TYR A 93 3.88 -2.63 7.64
C TYR A 93 2.58 -2.60 8.41
N THR A 94 1.56 -3.19 7.80
CA THR A 94 0.26 -3.39 8.43
C THR A 94 0.25 -4.72 9.17
N GLY A 95 -0.23 -4.74 10.40
CA GLY A 95 -0.43 -5.95 11.19
C GLY A 95 -1.88 -6.13 11.57
N VAL A 96 -2.29 -7.40 11.67
CA VAL A 96 -3.62 -7.80 12.13
C VAL A 96 -3.53 -8.94 13.14
N SER A 97 -4.47 -9.00 14.08
CA SER A 97 -4.46 -9.96 15.18
C SER A 97 -5.55 -11.03 15.07
N ARG A 98 -5.27 -12.19 15.67
CA ARG A 98 -6.23 -13.30 15.83
C ARG A 98 -7.39 -12.95 16.75
N ALA A 99 -7.12 -12.12 17.76
CA ALA A 99 -8.12 -11.72 18.74
C ALA A 99 -9.27 -10.91 18.11
N GLU A 100 -8.99 -10.24 17.00
CA GLU A 100 -9.93 -9.38 16.27
C GLU A 100 -10.36 -9.99 14.93
N ASP A 101 -10.08 -11.28 14.69
CA ASP A 101 -10.37 -11.99 13.43
C ASP A 101 -9.78 -11.26 12.19
N GLY A 102 -8.66 -10.57 12.39
CA GLY A 102 -8.00 -9.76 11.39
C GLY A 102 -8.75 -8.49 10.94
N LYS A 103 -9.79 -8.07 11.65
CA LYS A 103 -10.66 -6.94 11.25
C LYS A 103 -10.16 -5.57 11.69
N VAL A 104 -9.35 -5.53 12.74
CA VAL A 104 -8.73 -4.29 13.22
C VAL A 104 -7.31 -4.21 12.70
N GLN A 105 -7.06 -3.25 11.82
CA GLN A 105 -5.76 -3.05 11.18
C GLN A 105 -5.00 -1.97 11.91
N ARG A 106 -3.69 -2.17 12.02
CA ARG A 106 -2.78 -1.24 12.68
C ARG A 106 -1.46 -1.24 11.94
N ILE A 107 -0.68 -0.19 12.12
CA ILE A 107 0.63 -0.05 11.47
C ILE A 107 1.73 -0.14 12.53
N GLY A 108 2.75 -0.94 12.23
CA GLY A 108 3.98 -1.03 13.01
C GLY A 108 5.21 -0.90 12.14
N ALA A 109 6.38 -1.14 12.72
CA ALA A 109 7.64 -1.08 12.00
C ALA A 109 8.65 -2.12 12.46
N ALA A 110 9.58 -2.44 11.57
CA ALA A 110 10.82 -3.14 11.87
C ALA A 110 12.02 -2.32 11.38
N VAL A 111 13.16 -2.44 12.05
CA VAL A 111 14.40 -1.74 11.71
C VAL A 111 15.44 -2.70 11.15
N SER A 112 16.23 -2.25 10.19
CA SER A 112 17.32 -3.01 9.57
C SER A 112 18.51 -2.11 9.24
N GLU A 113 19.73 -2.64 9.34
CA GLU A 113 20.94 -1.96 8.88
C GLU A 113 21.28 -2.32 7.42
N ASP A 114 20.78 -3.46 6.92
CA ASP A 114 21.23 -4.11 5.67
C ASP A 114 20.08 -4.42 4.68
N LEU A 115 18.85 -4.01 4.99
CA LEU A 115 17.61 -4.33 4.25
C LEU A 115 17.22 -5.82 4.23
N VAL A 116 17.96 -6.70 4.90
CA VAL A 116 17.75 -8.16 4.87
C VAL A 116 17.34 -8.66 6.26
N THR A 117 18.05 -8.23 7.29
CA THR A 117 17.83 -8.64 8.68
C THR A 117 16.99 -7.58 9.39
N TRP A 118 15.77 -7.95 9.78
CA TRP A 118 14.81 -7.04 10.39
C TRP A 118 14.58 -7.35 11.88
N ARG A 119 14.64 -6.31 12.70
CA ARG A 119 14.24 -6.36 14.12
C ARG A 119 12.93 -5.59 14.29
N ARG A 120 11.86 -6.30 14.67
CA ARG A 120 10.57 -5.68 14.99
C ARG A 120 10.71 -4.64 16.10
N LEU A 121 10.06 -3.49 15.93
CA LEU A 121 9.91 -2.49 16.98
C LEU A 121 8.66 -2.80 17.82
N PRO A 122 8.63 -2.43 19.12
CA PRO A 122 7.40 -2.46 19.89
C PRO A 122 6.32 -1.62 19.21
N GLY A 123 5.09 -2.13 19.15
CA GLY A 123 3.97 -1.48 18.48
C GLY A 123 2.62 -1.89 19.10
N PRO A 124 1.49 -1.51 18.48
CA PRO A 124 1.38 -0.76 17.21
C PRO A 124 1.93 0.68 17.32
N LEU A 125 2.32 1.28 16.19
CA LEU A 125 2.78 2.68 16.11
C LEU A 125 1.66 3.64 15.69
N VAL A 126 0.75 3.19 14.81
CA VAL A 126 -0.40 3.96 14.34
C VAL A 126 -1.65 3.08 14.40
N GLU A 127 -2.72 3.66 14.94
CA GLU A 127 -4.06 3.07 15.02
C GLU A 127 -5.10 4.09 14.52
N ALA A 128 -6.29 3.64 14.14
CA ALA A 128 -7.38 4.53 13.77
C ALA A 128 -7.84 5.36 14.98
N ASP A 129 -7.57 6.67 14.94
CA ASP A 129 -8.09 7.64 15.90
C ASP A 129 -9.59 7.89 15.63
N PRO A 130 -10.50 7.60 16.58
CA PRO A 130 -11.94 7.75 16.38
C PRO A 130 -12.38 9.22 16.24
N ALA A 131 -11.52 10.19 16.53
CA ALA A 131 -11.77 11.60 16.22
C ALA A 131 -11.76 11.89 14.70
N HIS A 132 -11.14 11.01 13.90
CA HIS A 132 -10.91 11.22 12.47
C HIS A 132 -11.37 10.05 11.60
N TYR A 133 -11.26 8.82 12.11
CA TYR A 133 -11.38 7.60 11.33
C TYR A 133 -12.47 6.67 11.86
N GLU A 134 -13.15 6.01 10.92
CA GLU A 134 -14.16 4.99 11.19
C GLU A 134 -13.52 3.79 11.89
N ARG A 135 -14.11 3.38 13.02
CA ARG A 135 -13.74 2.16 13.73
C ARG A 135 -14.68 1.01 13.41
N TYR A 136 -14.17 -0.21 13.56
CA TYR A 136 -14.98 -1.40 13.34
C TYR A 136 -16.04 -1.52 14.43
N GLY A 137 -17.27 -1.79 14.01
CA GLY A 137 -18.39 -2.03 14.91
C GLY A 137 -19.57 -2.65 14.17
N PRO A 138 -20.54 -3.23 14.90
CA PRO A 138 -21.71 -3.90 14.31
C PRO A 138 -22.48 -3.01 13.31
N ASP A 139 -22.48 -1.70 13.56
CA ASP A 139 -23.24 -0.71 12.77
C ASP A 139 -22.37 0.08 11.77
N SER A 140 -21.07 -0.27 11.62
CA SER A 140 -20.18 0.42 10.67
C SER A 140 -20.66 0.29 9.22
N GLY A 141 -21.35 -0.81 8.87
CA GLY A 141 -21.75 -1.07 7.49
C GLY A 141 -20.57 -1.34 6.55
N TRP A 142 -19.39 -1.60 7.13
CA TRP A 142 -18.17 -2.02 6.45
C TRP A 142 -17.55 -3.23 7.15
N PHE A 143 -16.62 -3.92 6.49
CA PHE A 143 -16.14 -5.23 6.95
C PHE A 143 -14.90 -5.17 7.85
N ASP A 144 -14.19 -4.04 7.92
CA ASP A 144 -12.95 -3.83 8.67
C ASP A 144 -12.81 -2.40 9.27
N GLU A 145 -11.86 -2.24 10.19
CA GLU A 145 -11.32 -0.94 10.64
C GLU A 145 -10.02 -0.69 9.85
N ALA A 146 -10.09 0.24 8.90
CA ALA A 146 -9.00 0.53 7.99
C ALA A 146 -7.94 1.44 8.65
N CYS A 147 -6.74 0.91 8.83
CA CYS A 147 -5.52 1.63 9.14
C CYS A 147 -4.35 0.78 8.62
N ARG A 148 -4.10 0.86 7.31
CA ARG A 148 -3.17 -0.02 6.60
C ARG A 148 -2.43 0.67 5.46
N ASP A 149 -1.54 -0.07 4.81
CA ASP A 149 -0.79 0.29 3.62
C ASP A 149 0.05 1.58 3.79
N PRO A 150 0.87 1.69 4.85
CA PRO A 150 1.61 2.90 5.17
C PRO A 150 2.57 3.27 4.04
N TRP A 151 2.47 4.51 3.57
CA TRP A 151 3.42 5.15 2.67
C TRP A 151 4.12 6.30 3.39
N VAL A 152 5.38 6.07 3.76
CA VAL A 152 6.18 7.04 4.50
C VAL A 152 7.07 7.83 3.56
N PHE A 153 7.10 9.15 3.73
CA PHE A 153 7.96 10.05 2.98
C PHE A 153 8.45 11.20 3.86
N ARG A 154 9.58 11.79 3.48
CA ARG A 154 10.15 12.93 4.21
C ARG A 154 9.31 14.18 3.98
N ASP A 155 9.12 14.99 5.02
CA ASP A 155 8.53 16.33 4.87
C ASP A 155 9.33 17.15 3.85
N PRO A 156 8.69 17.68 2.78
CA PRO A 156 9.35 18.54 1.80
C PRO A 156 10.00 19.80 2.40
N ALA A 157 9.50 20.30 3.52
CA ALA A 157 10.07 21.42 4.28
C ALA A 157 11.21 20.99 5.23
N GLY A 158 11.45 19.68 5.38
CA GLY A 158 12.51 19.11 6.20
C GLY A 158 12.18 18.91 7.68
N ASP A 159 10.92 19.09 8.09
CA ASP A 159 10.46 18.91 9.48
C ASP A 159 9.96 17.47 9.75
N GLY A 160 10.85 16.50 9.56
CA GLY A 160 10.57 15.10 9.84
C GLY A 160 9.90 14.36 8.67
N TRP A 161 8.83 13.63 8.98
CA TRP A 161 8.26 12.58 8.14
C TRP A 161 6.73 12.60 8.18
N HIS A 162 6.12 12.20 7.07
CA HIS A 162 4.69 11.95 6.95
C HIS A 162 4.43 10.52 6.54
N MET A 163 3.26 10.03 6.93
CA MET A 163 2.70 8.74 6.52
C MET A 163 1.33 8.98 5.92
N LEU A 164 1.12 8.52 4.70
CA LEU A 164 -0.19 8.28 4.15
C LEU A 164 -0.60 6.84 4.46
N PHE A 165 -1.88 6.59 4.70
CA PHE A 165 -2.38 5.24 4.91
C PHE A 165 -3.82 5.11 4.45
N THR A 166 -4.23 3.89 4.14
CA THR A 166 -5.62 3.56 3.83
C THR A 166 -6.46 3.67 5.09
N ALA A 167 -7.48 4.53 5.02
CA ALA A 167 -8.39 4.76 6.11
C ALA A 167 -9.81 4.98 5.59
N ARG A 168 -10.75 5.09 6.53
CA ARG A 168 -12.13 5.45 6.26
C ARG A 168 -12.56 6.56 7.19
N ALA A 169 -13.35 7.52 6.70
CA ALA A 169 -13.94 8.55 7.53
C ALA A 169 -15.22 8.02 8.19
N ALA A 170 -15.45 8.40 9.45
CA ALA A 170 -16.76 8.18 10.08
C ALA A 170 -17.76 9.22 9.55
N GLY A 171 -18.96 8.78 9.20
CA GLY A 171 -19.98 9.72 8.70
C GLY A 171 -21.23 9.05 8.13
N PRO A 172 -22.27 9.85 7.83
CA PRO A 172 -23.54 9.37 7.28
C PRO A 172 -23.47 9.01 5.79
N GLU A 173 -22.36 9.30 5.12
CA GLU A 173 -22.16 9.02 3.70
C GLU A 173 -22.26 7.51 3.42
N PRO A 174 -22.69 7.11 2.21
CA PRO A 174 -22.69 5.71 1.80
C PRO A 174 -21.34 5.03 2.02
N ALA A 175 -21.35 3.76 2.44
CA ALA A 175 -20.13 3.09 2.87
C ALA A 175 -19.03 3.01 1.78
N ARG A 176 -19.43 2.97 0.50
CA ARG A 176 -18.52 2.99 -0.67
C ARG A 176 -18.00 4.39 -1.07
N GLU A 177 -18.29 5.41 -0.27
CA GLU A 177 -17.82 6.79 -0.48
C GLU A 177 -16.88 7.24 0.65
N ARG A 178 -16.80 6.47 1.75
CA ARG A 178 -16.10 6.87 2.99
C ARG A 178 -14.61 6.58 3.01
N GLY A 179 -14.03 5.97 1.97
CA GLY A 179 -12.59 5.77 1.88
C GLY A 179 -11.85 7.11 1.81
N VAL A 180 -10.81 7.27 2.61
CA VAL A 180 -9.98 8.48 2.68
C VAL A 180 -8.51 8.15 2.77
N VAL A 181 -7.67 9.11 2.39
CA VAL A 181 -6.23 9.05 2.61
C VAL A 181 -5.95 9.51 4.04
N GLY A 182 -5.67 8.57 4.91
CA GLY A 182 -5.25 8.83 6.28
C GLY A 182 -3.88 9.50 6.34
N HIS A 183 -3.63 10.21 7.43
CA HIS A 183 -2.41 10.99 7.62
C HIS A 183 -1.87 10.86 9.04
N ALA A 184 -0.57 10.67 9.15
CA ALA A 184 0.18 10.80 10.39
C ALA A 184 1.51 11.51 10.13
N ARG A 185 2.10 12.09 11.18
CA ARG A 185 3.42 12.71 11.12
C ARG A 185 4.35 12.17 12.21
N SER A 186 5.65 12.22 11.96
CA SER A 186 6.68 11.81 12.90
C SER A 186 7.94 12.65 12.73
N ALA A 187 8.58 13.01 13.84
CA ALA A 187 9.89 13.67 13.79
C ALA A 187 11.06 12.66 13.65
N ASP A 188 10.85 11.40 14.06
CA ASP A 188 11.93 10.43 14.32
C ASP A 188 11.69 9.03 13.72
N LEU A 189 10.58 8.83 12.99
CA LEU A 189 10.09 7.55 12.47
C LEU A 189 9.66 6.53 13.54
N GLU A 190 9.72 6.87 14.83
CA GLU A 190 9.36 5.99 15.93
C GLU A 190 8.05 6.41 16.60
N ARG A 191 7.83 7.71 16.76
CA ARG A 191 6.63 8.27 17.40
C ARG A 191 5.77 8.97 16.36
N TRP A 192 4.52 8.56 16.27
CA TRP A 192 3.58 9.03 15.26
C TRP A 192 2.42 9.78 15.91
N GLU A 193 2.12 10.96 15.38
CA GLU A 193 0.90 11.70 15.66
C GLU A 193 -0.08 11.47 14.51
N VAL A 194 -1.24 10.90 14.83
CA VAL A 194 -2.34 10.72 13.87
C VAL A 194 -3.05 12.06 13.67
N LEU A 195 -3.26 12.41 12.40
CA LEU A 195 -3.86 13.69 11.99
C LEU A 195 -5.17 13.46 11.23
N PRO A 196 -5.98 14.51 10.99
CA PRO A 196 -7.13 14.43 10.09
C PRO A 196 -6.74 13.91 8.70
N PRO A 197 -7.65 13.25 7.97
CA PRO A 197 -7.36 12.74 6.63
C PRO A 197 -6.99 13.85 5.66
N LEU A 198 -6.13 13.51 4.70
CA LEU A 198 -5.76 14.37 3.56
C LEU A 198 -6.75 14.25 2.40
N SER A 199 -7.85 13.52 2.54
CA SER A 199 -8.96 13.59 1.59
C SER A 199 -10.30 13.57 2.32
N ARG A 200 -11.40 13.73 1.57
CA ARG A 200 -12.76 13.69 2.11
C ARG A 200 -13.59 12.66 1.35
N PRO A 201 -14.62 12.08 1.99
CA PRO A 201 -15.62 11.31 1.28
C PRO A 201 -16.22 12.10 0.10
N ASP A 202 -16.50 11.41 -1.00
CA ASP A 202 -17.05 12.02 -2.21
C ASP A 202 -17.98 11.03 -2.93
N ALA A 203 -19.01 11.54 -3.61
CA ALA A 203 -19.94 10.73 -4.39
C ALA A 203 -19.24 9.98 -5.54
N LEU A 204 -18.17 10.55 -6.11
CA LEU A 204 -17.28 9.89 -7.08
C LEU A 204 -16.07 9.22 -6.39
N GLY A 205 -16.16 8.95 -5.09
CA GLY A 205 -15.12 8.34 -4.29
C GLY A 205 -15.14 6.81 -4.28
N PHE A 206 -14.53 6.26 -3.23
CA PHE A 206 -14.25 4.84 -3.07
C PHE A 206 -14.52 4.42 -1.63
N GLY A 207 -14.85 3.15 -1.41
CA GLY A 207 -14.97 2.60 -0.05
C GLY A 207 -13.62 2.46 0.63
N GLN A 208 -12.56 2.25 -0.14
CA GLN A 208 -11.18 2.17 0.35
C GLN A 208 -10.25 2.83 -0.68
N ILE A 209 -9.16 3.42 -0.18
CA ILE A 209 -8.10 4.01 -1.00
C ILE A 209 -6.82 3.27 -0.61
N GLU A 210 -6.56 2.16 -1.29
CA GLU A 210 -5.57 1.16 -0.90
C GLU A 210 -4.20 1.43 -1.51
N VAL A 211 -3.13 1.01 -0.83
CA VAL A 211 -1.77 1.00 -1.40
C VAL A 211 -1.33 2.39 -1.89
N THR A 212 -1.71 3.45 -1.17
CA THR A 212 -1.46 4.85 -1.57
C THR A 212 0.03 5.13 -1.73
N GLN A 213 0.45 5.78 -2.81
CA GLN A 213 1.81 6.22 -3.08
C GLN A 213 1.84 7.65 -3.62
N LEU A 214 2.76 8.47 -3.14
CA LEU A 214 3.16 9.70 -3.84
C LEU A 214 4.42 9.44 -4.66
N HIS A 215 4.39 9.77 -5.94
CA HIS A 215 5.55 9.66 -6.84
C HIS A 215 5.57 10.79 -7.87
N CYS A 216 6.75 11.28 -8.23
CA CYS A 216 6.90 12.31 -9.25
C CYS A 216 7.24 11.69 -10.61
N VAL A 217 6.40 11.92 -11.62
CA VAL A 217 6.59 11.41 -12.99
C VAL A 217 6.61 12.60 -13.95
N ASP A 218 7.71 12.78 -14.69
CA ASP A 218 7.92 13.90 -15.63
C ASP A 218 7.63 15.28 -15.01
N GLY A 219 7.98 15.46 -13.74
CA GLY A 219 7.79 16.72 -12.99
C GLY A 219 6.38 16.92 -12.39
N GLN A 220 5.45 15.98 -12.63
CA GLN A 220 4.13 15.98 -12.01
C GLN A 220 4.10 15.03 -10.81
N TRP A 221 3.72 15.53 -9.63
CA TRP A 221 3.41 14.67 -8.50
C TRP A 221 2.08 13.96 -8.69
N LEU A 222 2.06 12.66 -8.41
CA LEU A 222 0.90 11.80 -8.56
C LEU A 222 0.64 11.08 -7.24
N LEU A 223 -0.61 11.04 -6.81
CA LEU A 223 -1.11 10.06 -5.85
C LEU A 223 -1.63 8.85 -6.64
N LEU A 224 -0.97 7.72 -6.47
CA LEU A 224 -1.40 6.41 -6.97
C LEU A 224 -2.07 5.64 -5.84
N PHE A 225 -3.14 4.91 -6.11
CA PHE A 225 -3.78 3.98 -5.18
C PHE A 225 -4.54 2.90 -5.96
N CYS A 226 -5.00 1.85 -5.28
CA CYS A 226 -5.93 0.89 -5.86
C CYS A 226 -7.27 0.83 -5.11
N CYS A 227 -8.31 0.38 -5.81
CA CYS A 227 -9.60 0.06 -5.25
C CYS A 227 -10.27 -0.97 -6.16
N GLY A 228 -10.82 -2.03 -5.59
CA GLY A 228 -11.62 -2.98 -6.35
C GLY A 228 -12.91 -2.36 -6.89
N GLY A 229 -13.35 -2.81 -8.06
CA GLY A 229 -14.57 -2.29 -8.69
C GLY A 229 -15.87 -2.51 -7.88
N ALA A 230 -15.88 -3.44 -6.92
CA ALA A 230 -17.03 -3.67 -6.03
C ALA A 230 -17.07 -2.68 -4.85
N GLU A 231 -15.95 -2.04 -4.55
CA GLU A 231 -15.75 -1.10 -3.45
C GLU A 231 -15.85 0.36 -3.93
N ALA A 232 -15.76 0.63 -5.23
CA ALA A 232 -16.02 1.93 -5.82
C ALA A 232 -17.49 2.38 -5.64
N SER A 233 -17.72 3.69 -5.46
CA SER A 233 -19.06 4.23 -5.31
C SER A 233 -19.96 3.95 -6.52
N ASP A 234 -21.27 3.98 -6.34
CA ASP A 234 -22.20 3.70 -7.45
C ASP A 234 -22.09 4.75 -8.56
N ALA A 235 -21.84 6.02 -8.23
CA ALA A 235 -21.64 7.06 -9.24
C ALA A 235 -20.30 6.90 -9.99
N ARG A 236 -19.23 6.46 -9.30
CA ARG A 236 -17.94 6.12 -9.92
C ARG A 236 -18.10 4.94 -10.88
N ARG A 237 -18.77 3.87 -10.45
CA ARG A 237 -19.05 2.68 -11.28
C ARG A 237 -19.88 3.02 -12.52
N ALA A 238 -20.80 3.99 -12.40
CA ALA A 238 -21.60 4.47 -13.53
C ALA A 238 -20.79 5.18 -14.63
N LEU A 239 -19.53 5.57 -14.36
CA LEU A 239 -18.63 6.10 -15.39
C LEU A 239 -18.12 5.02 -16.37
N GLY A 240 -18.27 3.73 -16.02
CA GLY A 240 -17.80 2.62 -16.85
C GLY A 240 -16.28 2.52 -16.95
N GLU A 241 -15.55 3.07 -15.96
CA GLU A 241 -14.09 2.99 -15.90
C GLU A 241 -13.61 1.53 -15.78
N THR A 242 -12.53 1.21 -16.48
CA THR A 242 -11.88 -0.10 -16.45
C THR A 242 -10.51 0.00 -15.80
N GLY A 243 -10.24 -0.84 -14.81
CA GLY A 243 -8.98 -0.87 -14.08
C GLY A 243 -9.18 -0.63 -12.59
N ASP A 244 -8.25 -1.15 -11.79
CA ASP A 244 -8.31 -1.12 -10.34
C ASP A 244 -7.23 -0.22 -9.71
N ASN A 245 -6.39 0.41 -10.53
CA ASN A 245 -5.39 1.39 -10.08
C ASN A 245 -5.79 2.78 -10.56
N TYR A 246 -5.72 3.74 -9.67
CA TYR A 246 -6.20 5.10 -9.88
C TYR A 246 -5.09 6.10 -9.59
N VAL A 247 -5.05 7.15 -10.41
CA VAL A 247 -4.06 8.22 -10.33
C VAL A 247 -4.77 9.55 -10.16
N VAL A 248 -4.29 10.37 -9.22
CA VAL A 248 -4.71 11.74 -8.99
C VAL A 248 -3.48 12.65 -9.14
N PRO A 249 -3.48 13.66 -10.02
CA PRO A 249 -2.43 14.66 -10.04
C PRO A 249 -2.47 15.53 -8.78
N VAL A 250 -1.30 15.79 -8.19
CA VAL A 250 -1.12 16.48 -6.91
C VAL A 250 -0.28 17.73 -7.12
N GLU A 251 -0.74 18.86 -6.58
CA GLU A 251 0.01 20.12 -6.57
C GLU A 251 0.77 20.35 -5.25
N ASP A 252 0.15 19.94 -4.14
CA ASP A 252 0.71 20.01 -2.79
C ASP A 252 0.56 18.64 -2.11
N LEU A 253 1.68 18.08 -1.65
CA LEU A 253 1.76 16.74 -1.05
C LEU A 253 0.96 16.63 0.26
N LEU A 254 0.63 17.77 0.89
CA LEU A 254 -0.12 17.85 2.14
C LEU A 254 -1.34 18.79 2.03
N GLY A 255 -1.61 19.37 0.86
CA GLY A 255 -2.68 20.34 0.62
C GLY A 255 -4.08 19.74 0.48
N GLY A 256 -4.17 18.41 0.58
CA GLY A 256 -5.40 17.64 0.42
C GLY A 256 -5.60 17.11 -1.00
N PHE A 257 -6.09 15.87 -1.10
CA PHE A 257 -6.28 15.12 -2.33
C PHE A 257 -7.76 15.12 -2.75
N ASP A 258 -8.00 15.61 -3.95
CA ASP A 258 -9.30 15.57 -4.61
C ASP A 258 -9.50 14.22 -5.31
N ILE A 259 -10.01 13.25 -4.55
CA ILE A 259 -10.17 11.87 -5.01
C ILE A 259 -11.20 11.74 -6.14
N ALA A 260 -12.13 12.68 -6.29
CA ALA A 260 -13.05 12.71 -7.42
C ALA A 260 -12.32 12.88 -8.76
N LYS A 261 -11.13 13.49 -8.77
CA LYS A 261 -10.26 13.63 -9.96
C LYS A 261 -9.52 12.36 -10.35
N ALA A 262 -9.63 11.27 -9.57
CA ALA A 262 -9.01 10.00 -9.89
C ALA A 262 -9.34 9.55 -11.32
N ARG A 263 -8.31 9.07 -12.01
CA ARG A 263 -8.40 8.45 -13.34
C ARG A 263 -7.78 7.06 -13.29
N PRO A 264 -8.39 6.04 -13.91
CA PRO A 264 -7.82 4.71 -13.92
C PRO A 264 -6.53 4.71 -14.76
N PHE A 265 -5.54 3.94 -14.30
CA PHE A 265 -4.49 3.43 -15.18
C PHE A 265 -5.01 2.14 -15.80
N GLU A 266 -5.33 2.20 -17.10
CA GLU A 266 -5.91 1.06 -17.82
C GLU A 266 -4.88 -0.05 -17.99
N HIS A 267 -5.18 -1.20 -17.40
CA HIS A 267 -4.40 -2.42 -17.52
C HIS A 267 -5.33 -3.64 -17.41
N GLU A 268 -4.96 -4.74 -18.05
CA GLU A 268 -5.74 -5.98 -18.15
C GLU A 268 -5.95 -6.65 -16.79
N SER A 269 -4.90 -6.75 -15.96
CA SER A 269 -4.97 -7.47 -14.68
C SER A 269 -4.16 -6.85 -13.52
N LEU A 270 -3.46 -5.72 -13.71
CA LEU A 270 -2.65 -5.15 -12.63
C LEU A 270 -3.49 -4.68 -11.46
N TYR A 271 -3.04 -4.99 -10.24
CA TYR A 271 -3.61 -4.49 -8.99
C TYR A 271 -2.50 -4.16 -7.99
N ALA A 272 -2.79 -3.31 -7.01
CA ALA A 272 -1.86 -2.82 -6.00
C ALA A 272 -0.54 -2.32 -6.61
N ALA A 273 -0.63 -1.59 -7.71
CA ALA A 273 0.55 -1.13 -8.42
C ALA A 273 1.28 -0.02 -7.65
N ARG A 274 2.60 -0.01 -7.76
CA ARG A 274 3.50 1.04 -7.28
C ARG A 274 4.38 1.53 -8.42
N LEU A 275 4.83 2.77 -8.30
CA LEU A 275 5.87 3.37 -9.13
C LEU A 275 7.24 3.17 -8.49
N HIS A 276 8.24 2.84 -9.31
CA HIS A 276 9.63 2.76 -8.90
C HIS A 276 10.54 3.17 -10.06
N ASP A 277 11.59 3.94 -9.76
CA ASP A 277 12.48 4.47 -10.79
C ASP A 277 13.66 3.52 -11.05
N VAL A 278 13.96 3.31 -12.33
CA VAL A 278 15.18 2.63 -12.81
C VAL A 278 15.88 3.53 -13.80
N ASP A 279 17.12 3.91 -13.51
CA ASP A 279 17.92 4.81 -14.35
C ASP A 279 17.17 6.10 -14.76
N GLY A 280 16.37 6.66 -13.83
CA GLY A 280 15.57 7.87 -14.05
C GLY A 280 14.30 7.66 -14.89
N VAL A 281 13.93 6.42 -15.21
CA VAL A 281 12.68 6.07 -15.88
C VAL A 281 11.70 5.47 -14.85
N PRO A 282 10.51 6.07 -14.67
CA PRO A 282 9.51 5.50 -13.78
C PRO A 282 8.87 4.26 -14.41
N HIS A 283 8.80 3.20 -13.61
CA HIS A 283 8.14 1.95 -13.95
C HIS A 283 6.96 1.71 -13.00
N LEU A 284 5.82 1.36 -13.56
CA LEU A 284 4.67 0.87 -12.81
C LEU A 284 4.77 -0.65 -12.68
N ILE A 285 4.61 -1.15 -11.45
CA ILE A 285 4.74 -2.57 -11.13
C ILE A 285 3.63 -2.93 -10.15
N GLY A 286 2.86 -3.95 -10.48
CA GLY A 286 1.83 -4.51 -9.59
C GLY A 286 1.77 -6.01 -9.78
N PHE A 287 0.80 -6.66 -9.14
CA PHE A 287 0.58 -8.08 -9.34
C PHE A 287 -0.53 -8.35 -10.35
N ARG A 288 -0.42 -9.50 -11.02
CA ARG A 288 -1.46 -10.04 -11.89
C ARG A 288 -2.61 -10.55 -11.02
N ASN A 289 -3.72 -9.83 -11.01
CA ASN A 289 -4.86 -10.11 -10.14
C ASN A 289 -5.74 -11.22 -10.72
N ILE A 290 -6.74 -10.87 -11.52
CA ILE A 290 -7.64 -11.83 -12.15
C ILE A 290 -7.35 -11.92 -13.64
N GLU A 291 -7.07 -13.12 -14.12
CA GLU A 291 -6.95 -13.43 -15.55
C GLU A 291 -7.72 -14.71 -15.85
N ASP A 292 -8.45 -14.75 -16.96
CA ASP A 292 -9.31 -15.88 -17.34
C ASP A 292 -10.28 -16.34 -16.21
N GLY A 293 -10.71 -15.40 -15.36
CA GLY A 293 -11.61 -15.64 -14.24
C GLY A 293 -10.95 -16.24 -12.98
N GLY A 294 -9.63 -16.38 -12.96
CA GLY A 294 -8.88 -16.93 -11.82
C GLY A 294 -7.83 -15.96 -11.27
N PHE A 295 -7.58 -16.04 -9.96
CA PHE A 295 -6.50 -15.30 -9.31
C PHE A 295 -5.12 -15.86 -9.71
N VAL A 296 -4.22 -15.01 -10.20
CA VAL A 296 -2.89 -15.41 -10.67
C VAL A 296 -1.87 -15.36 -9.52
N GLY A 297 -1.72 -14.19 -8.88
CA GLY A 297 -0.83 -13.99 -7.74
C GLY A 297 0.66 -14.11 -8.13
N GLU A 298 1.08 -13.29 -9.09
CA GLU A 298 2.45 -13.16 -9.61
C GLU A 298 2.77 -11.66 -9.80
N ILE A 299 4.00 -11.21 -9.48
CA ILE A 299 4.40 -9.81 -9.74
C ILE A 299 4.70 -9.67 -11.23
N ALA A 300 4.01 -8.75 -11.90
CA ALA A 300 4.14 -8.53 -13.33
C ALA A 300 5.54 -8.00 -13.71
N ASP A 301 5.85 -8.01 -15.01
CA ASP A 301 6.99 -7.26 -15.53
C ASP A 301 6.78 -5.74 -15.33
N PRO A 302 7.87 -4.99 -15.08
CA PRO A 302 7.77 -3.54 -14.92
C PRO A 302 7.28 -2.89 -16.22
N VAL A 303 6.33 -1.97 -16.11
CA VAL A 303 5.78 -1.23 -17.24
C VAL A 303 6.35 0.18 -17.22
N PRO A 304 7.25 0.56 -18.16
CA PRO A 304 7.72 1.93 -18.25
C PRO A 304 6.54 2.87 -18.51
N VAL A 305 6.46 3.96 -17.75
CA VAL A 305 5.37 4.92 -17.83
C VAL A 305 5.88 6.34 -18.01
N ARG A 306 4.96 7.23 -18.41
CA ARG A 306 5.18 8.67 -18.50
C ARG A 306 3.88 9.42 -18.20
N TRP A 307 4.01 10.69 -17.82
CA TRP A 307 2.87 11.60 -17.73
C TRP A 307 2.65 12.27 -19.09
N ASP A 308 1.44 12.18 -19.65
CA ASP A 308 1.12 12.80 -20.94
C ASP A 308 0.57 14.23 -20.84
N GLY A 309 0.57 14.80 -19.63
CA GLY A 309 -0.07 16.07 -19.30
C GLY A 309 -1.47 15.91 -18.69
N THR A 310 -2.07 14.72 -18.79
CA THR A 310 -3.43 14.44 -18.31
C THR A 310 -3.60 13.10 -17.62
N ARG A 311 -2.85 12.07 -18.03
CA ARG A 311 -2.91 10.70 -17.53
C ARG A 311 -1.51 10.11 -17.41
N LEU A 312 -1.39 9.16 -16.48
CA LEU A 312 -0.27 8.23 -16.48
C LEU A 312 -0.52 7.20 -17.59
N VAL A 313 0.42 7.07 -18.52
CA VAL A 313 0.30 6.17 -19.66
C VAL A 313 1.56 5.32 -19.81
N ARG A 314 1.41 4.16 -20.45
CA ARG A 314 2.54 3.34 -20.88
C ARG A 314 3.42 4.16 -21.84
N ARG A 315 4.74 4.05 -21.69
CA ARG A 315 5.72 4.73 -22.55
C ARG A 315 5.79 4.09 -23.94
#